data_AF-A0AAU6IQ54-F1
#
_entry.id   AF-A0AAU6IQ54-F1
#
_cell.length_a   1.000
_cell.length_b   1.000
_cell.length_c   1.000
_cell.angle_alpha   90.00
_cell.angle_beta   90.00
_cell.angle_gamma   90.00
#
_symmetry.space_group_name_H-M   'P 1'
#
loop_
_entity.id
_entity.type
_entity.pdbx_description
1 polymer ?
#
loop_
_entity_poly.entity_id
_entity_poly.type
_entity_poly.pdbx_seq_one_letter_code
_entity_poly.pdbx_strand_id
1 'polypeptide(L)'
;MPSHHVLPPALTAITRTVTVAAGRFAPGHLGELTAIVPFELVDAVLSETRTVQRRLRDLPSRVGVYFLLAMCLFPEVGYQLVWDKLTAGLSGIPVACPTAKALRDLRRRLGSAPVRALFEVLAGPLAQPGTPGVWFGPYRTVSFDGCSSQRVPDSERNRSWLGRTAHHGYPTLELMTLVETGTRALLGAVFGPTAEGETSYASRLLHLLTPDMLVLWDKGWTATPSSPQCTRPAPNFWDGSAPTAALRSSRGSPTARTCR
;
A
#
# COMPACT_ATOMS: atom_id res chain seq x y z
N MET A 1 -20.81 -33.06 52.40
CA MET A 1 -20.14 -31.93 51.73
C MET A 1 -19.51 -32.46 50.45
N PRO A 2 -20.14 -32.31 49.26
CA PRO A 2 -19.55 -32.80 48.03
C PRO A 2 -18.43 -31.86 47.57
N SER A 3 -17.22 -32.41 47.43
CA SER A 3 -16.04 -31.72 46.93
C SER A 3 -16.18 -31.55 45.41
N HIS A 4 -16.46 -30.34 44.95
CA HIS A 4 -16.35 -30.02 43.52
C HIS A 4 -14.87 -29.97 43.12
N HIS A 5 -14.38 -31.04 42.50
CA HIS A 5 -13.14 -30.99 41.73
C HIS A 5 -13.41 -30.22 40.44
N VAL A 6 -12.99 -28.96 40.40
CA VAL A 6 -12.91 -28.19 39.15
C VAL A 6 -11.77 -28.79 38.33
N LEU A 7 -12.12 -29.56 37.29
CA LEU A 7 -11.13 -29.99 36.29
C LEU A 7 -10.50 -28.72 35.65
N PRO A 8 -9.16 -28.67 35.48
CA PRO A 8 -8.54 -27.54 34.80
C PRO A 8 -9.07 -27.45 33.36
N PRO A 9 -9.24 -26.23 32.82
CA PRO A 9 -9.76 -26.05 31.46
C PRO A 9 -8.89 -26.79 30.44
N ALA A 10 -9.53 -27.29 29.38
CA ALA A 10 -8.85 -27.98 28.29
C ALA A 10 -7.73 -27.09 27.71
N LEU A 11 -6.48 -27.51 27.92
CA LEU A 11 -5.33 -26.83 27.34
C LEU A 11 -5.32 -27.09 25.84
N THR A 12 -5.40 -26.01 25.07
CA THR A 12 -5.24 -26.05 23.61
C THR A 12 -3.91 -25.43 23.25
N ALA A 13 -3.06 -26.16 22.53
CA ALA A 13 -1.78 -25.68 22.03
C ALA A 13 -1.82 -25.59 20.50
N ILE A 14 -1.36 -24.47 19.95
CA ILE A 14 -1.16 -24.27 18.51
C ILE A 14 0.34 -24.19 18.28
N THR A 15 0.90 -25.15 17.55
CA THR A 15 2.30 -25.13 17.13
C THR A 15 2.38 -24.60 15.70
N ARG A 16 3.21 -23.57 15.48
CA ARG A 16 3.55 -23.08 14.14
C ARG A 16 5.04 -23.25 13.91
N THR A 17 5.41 -23.86 12.79
CA THR A 17 6.79 -23.95 12.33
C THR A 17 7.09 -22.76 11.44
N VAL A 18 8.08 -21.96 11.80
CA VAL A 18 8.50 -20.80 11.00
C VAL A 18 9.89 -21.07 10.46
N THR A 19 10.03 -21.09 9.14
CA THR A 19 11.34 -21.17 8.49
C THR A 19 11.99 -19.80 8.46
N VAL A 20 13.17 -19.67 9.06
CA VAL A 20 13.93 -18.43 9.11
C VAL A 20 15.34 -18.63 8.58
N ALA A 21 15.97 -17.55 8.15
CA ALA A 21 17.37 -17.58 7.76
C ALA A 21 18.28 -17.88 8.98
N ALA A 22 19.44 -18.49 8.76
CA ALA A 22 20.36 -18.82 9.85
C ALA A 22 21.13 -17.60 10.38
N GLY A 23 21.56 -17.68 11.64
CA GLY A 23 22.51 -16.74 12.26
C GLY A 23 22.01 -15.29 12.27
N ARG A 24 22.87 -14.35 11.83
CA ARG A 24 22.58 -12.90 11.87
C ARG A 24 21.40 -12.46 11.00
N PHE A 25 20.93 -13.32 10.10
CA PHE A 25 19.76 -13.06 9.27
C PHE A 25 18.46 -13.60 9.87
N ALA A 26 18.51 -14.37 10.97
CA ALA A 26 17.32 -14.94 11.60
C ALA A 26 16.22 -13.91 11.91
N PRO A 27 16.52 -12.67 12.37
CA PRO A 27 15.50 -11.64 12.58
C PRO A 27 14.84 -11.08 11.31
N GLY A 28 15.36 -11.41 10.13
CA GLY A 28 14.92 -10.85 8.85
C GLY A 28 13.74 -11.60 8.26
N HIS A 29 12.64 -11.76 9.00
CA HIS A 29 11.40 -12.37 8.52
C HIS A 29 10.18 -11.69 9.17
N LEU A 30 8.99 -11.83 8.58
CA LEU A 30 7.73 -11.26 9.08
C LEU A 30 6.58 -12.28 9.02
N GLY A 31 6.88 -13.54 9.36
CA GLY A 31 5.92 -14.64 9.29
C GLY A 31 5.37 -14.80 7.87
N GLU A 32 4.04 -14.86 7.74
CA GLU A 32 3.35 -15.00 6.45
C GLU A 32 3.67 -13.86 5.46
N LEU A 33 4.01 -12.66 5.95
CA LEU A 33 4.37 -11.56 5.06
C LEU A 33 5.67 -11.83 4.28
N THR A 34 6.52 -12.73 4.77
CA THR A 34 7.70 -13.21 4.05
C THR A 34 7.33 -13.98 2.77
N ALA A 35 6.10 -14.51 2.65
CA ALA A 35 5.63 -15.10 1.40
C ALA A 35 5.40 -14.05 0.30
N ILE A 36 5.02 -12.82 0.68
CA ILE A 36 4.82 -11.69 -0.25
C ILE A 36 6.15 -10.97 -0.52
N VAL A 37 6.99 -10.86 0.52
CA VAL A 37 8.32 -10.24 0.47
C VAL A 37 9.38 -11.30 0.78
N PRO A 38 9.69 -12.19 -0.18
CA PRO A 38 10.65 -13.27 0.02
C PRO A 38 12.09 -12.75 0.14
N PHE A 39 12.98 -13.55 0.72
CA PHE A 39 14.37 -13.13 0.99
C PHE A 39 15.12 -12.80 -0.31
N GLU A 40 14.87 -13.56 -1.36
CA GLU A 40 15.47 -13.43 -2.68
C GLU A 40 15.10 -12.08 -3.30
N LEU A 41 13.84 -11.65 -3.14
CA LEU A 41 13.39 -10.34 -3.59
C LEU A 41 14.10 -9.22 -2.82
N VAL A 42 14.17 -9.33 -1.49
CA VAL A 42 14.86 -8.32 -0.67
C VAL A 42 16.34 -8.25 -1.03
N ASP A 43 17.00 -9.38 -1.23
CA ASP A 43 18.41 -9.43 -1.62
C ASP A 43 18.65 -8.81 -3.01
N ALA A 44 17.79 -9.11 -3.97
CA ALA A 44 17.86 -8.53 -5.32
C ALA A 44 17.75 -7.00 -5.25
N VAL A 45 16.75 -6.49 -4.51
CA VAL A 45 16.54 -5.05 -4.30
C VAL A 45 17.73 -4.40 -3.60
N LEU A 46 18.28 -5.04 -2.56
CA LEU A 46 19.45 -4.51 -1.85
C LEU A 46 20.70 -4.47 -2.73
N SER A 47 20.88 -5.49 -3.58
CA SER A 47 21.97 -5.56 -4.55
C SER A 47 21.87 -4.44 -5.59
N GLU A 48 20.70 -4.29 -6.22
CA GLU A 48 20.42 -3.26 -7.24
C GLU A 48 20.63 -1.85 -6.68
N THR A 49 20.12 -1.59 -5.48
CA THR A 49 20.25 -0.28 -4.82
C THR A 49 21.60 -0.07 -4.15
N ARG A 50 22.51 -1.06 -4.21
CA ARG A 50 23.86 -1.03 -3.62
C ARG A 50 23.86 -0.74 -2.11
N THR A 51 22.84 -1.25 -1.41
CA THR A 51 22.65 -1.06 0.03
C THR A 51 23.04 -2.29 0.86
N VAL A 52 23.60 -3.32 0.22
CA VAL A 52 24.23 -4.46 0.90
C VAL A 52 25.43 -4.00 1.74
N GLN A 53 25.49 -4.47 2.98
CA GLN A 53 26.63 -4.19 3.86
C GLN A 53 27.95 -4.75 3.32
N ARG A 54 29.04 -3.99 3.43
CA ARG A 54 30.40 -4.48 3.08
C ARG A 54 30.94 -5.53 4.05
N ARG A 55 30.53 -5.48 5.32
CA ARG A 55 30.90 -6.43 6.37
C ARG A 55 29.65 -6.89 7.09
N LEU A 56 29.50 -8.20 7.29
CA LEU A 56 28.39 -8.77 8.04
C LEU A 56 28.59 -8.50 9.54
N ARG A 57 27.62 -7.84 10.16
CA ARG A 57 27.57 -7.51 11.60
C ARG A 57 26.20 -7.91 12.16
N ASP A 58 25.85 -7.46 13.37
CA ASP A 58 24.58 -7.78 14.05
C ASP A 58 23.32 -7.32 13.32
N LEU A 59 23.42 -6.30 12.47
CA LEU A 59 22.29 -5.72 11.75
C LEU A 59 22.56 -5.72 10.24
N PRO A 60 22.36 -6.85 9.54
CA PRO A 60 22.41 -6.90 8.09
C PRO A 60 21.33 -6.03 7.43
N SER A 61 21.56 -5.58 6.20
CA SER A 61 20.60 -4.74 5.47
C SER A 61 19.27 -5.45 5.21
N ARG A 62 19.27 -6.77 4.93
CA ARG A 62 18.04 -7.58 4.80
C ARG A 62 17.16 -7.49 6.04
N VAL A 63 17.76 -7.71 7.21
CA VAL A 63 17.06 -7.57 8.50
C VAL A 63 16.50 -6.16 8.66
N GLY A 64 17.26 -5.15 8.24
CA GLY A 64 16.79 -3.77 8.27
C GLY A 64 15.57 -3.50 7.41
N VAL A 65 15.41 -4.16 6.25
CA VAL A 65 14.19 -4.05 5.42
C VAL A 65 12.98 -4.63 6.17
N TYR A 66 13.10 -5.82 6.75
CA TYR A 66 12.02 -6.39 7.56
C TYR A 66 11.73 -5.57 8.82
N PHE A 67 12.75 -4.98 9.43
CA PHE A 67 12.55 -4.03 10.53
C PHE A 67 11.79 -2.77 10.09
N LEU A 68 12.05 -2.24 8.88
CA LEU A 68 11.27 -1.12 8.33
C LEU A 68 9.80 -1.49 8.15
N LEU A 69 9.53 -2.67 7.57
CA LEU A 69 8.17 -3.18 7.41
C LEU A 69 7.49 -3.42 8.76
N ALA A 70 8.21 -3.95 9.76
CA ALA A 70 7.70 -4.15 11.11
C ALA A 70 7.30 -2.82 11.78
N MET A 71 8.05 -1.73 11.57
CA MET A 71 7.64 -0.41 12.09
C MET A 71 6.34 0.11 11.46
N CYS A 72 6.03 -0.28 10.21
CA CYS A 72 4.75 0.06 9.59
C CYS A 72 3.59 -0.78 10.15
N LEU A 73 3.87 -2.00 10.62
CA LEU A 73 2.88 -2.86 11.28
C LEU A 73 2.63 -2.48 12.74
N PHE A 74 3.63 -1.92 13.41
CA PHE A 74 3.57 -1.50 14.82
C PHE A 74 3.95 0.00 14.97
N PRO A 75 3.20 0.92 14.35
CA PRO A 75 3.51 2.35 14.37
C PRO A 75 3.43 2.98 15.78
N GLU A 76 2.74 2.33 16.71
CA GLU A 76 2.48 2.81 18.07
C GLU A 76 3.63 2.55 19.06
N VAL A 77 4.66 1.80 18.68
CA VAL A 77 5.74 1.40 19.58
C VAL A 77 7.13 1.89 19.17
N GLY A 78 8.03 2.01 20.14
CA GLY A 78 9.41 2.41 19.91
C GLY A 78 10.25 1.31 19.22
N TYR A 79 11.39 1.69 18.63
CA TYR A 79 12.24 0.80 17.83
C TYR A 79 12.63 -0.50 18.51
N GLN A 80 12.92 -0.47 19.82
CA GLN A 80 13.29 -1.69 20.54
C GLN A 80 12.11 -2.64 20.69
N LEU A 81 10.91 -2.12 20.98
CA LEU A 81 9.72 -2.96 21.07
C LEU A 81 9.29 -3.50 19.69
N VAL A 82 9.52 -2.75 18.60
CA VAL A 82 9.40 -3.29 17.23
C VAL A 82 10.36 -4.46 17.02
N TRP A 83 11.62 -4.32 17.45
CA TRP A 83 12.62 -5.38 17.36
C TRP A 83 12.24 -6.62 18.19
N ASP A 84 11.76 -6.41 19.42
CA ASP A 84 11.28 -7.50 20.28
C ASP A 84 10.10 -8.23 19.63
N LYS A 85 9.15 -7.50 19.03
CA LYS A 85 8.04 -8.10 18.27
C LYS A 85 8.52 -8.88 17.04
N LEU A 86 9.48 -8.33 16.29
CA LEU A 86 10.07 -8.97 15.12
C LEU A 86 10.77 -10.29 15.48
N THR A 87 11.33 -10.39 16.68
CA THR A 87 12.18 -11.50 17.12
C THR A 87 11.51 -12.44 18.12
N ALA A 88 10.29 -12.13 18.57
CA ALA A 88 9.55 -12.89 19.57
C ALA A 88 9.36 -14.37 19.21
N GLY A 89 9.27 -14.70 17.92
CA GLY A 89 9.10 -16.07 17.42
C GLY A 89 10.40 -16.89 17.32
N LEU A 90 11.56 -16.32 17.67
CA LEU A 90 12.88 -16.93 17.46
C LEU A 90 13.46 -17.55 18.73
N SER A 91 12.61 -18.11 19.59
CA SER A 91 13.06 -18.75 20.84
C SER A 91 14.10 -19.85 20.56
N GLY A 92 15.19 -19.84 21.33
CA GLY A 92 16.31 -20.76 21.15
C GLY A 92 17.33 -20.38 20.06
N ILE A 93 17.07 -19.34 19.27
CA ILE A 93 18.04 -18.79 18.31
C ILE A 93 18.70 -17.55 18.94
N PRO A 94 20.04 -17.48 19.00
CA PRO A 94 20.72 -16.28 19.47
C PRO A 94 20.44 -15.08 18.54
N VAL A 95 19.75 -14.08 19.07
CA VAL A 95 19.42 -12.83 18.37
C VAL A 95 20.17 -11.66 19.01
N ALA A 96 20.56 -10.68 18.20
CA ALA A 96 21.20 -9.46 18.69
C ALA A 96 20.24 -8.63 19.56
N CYS A 97 20.80 -7.89 20.52
CA CYS A 97 20.08 -6.91 21.35
C CYS A 97 20.49 -5.47 20.94
N PRO A 98 20.03 -4.96 19.79
CA PRO A 98 20.43 -3.65 19.32
C PRO A 98 19.84 -2.52 20.17
N THR A 99 20.61 -1.45 20.33
CA THR A 99 20.10 -0.22 20.94
C THR A 99 19.17 0.51 19.96
N ALA A 100 18.27 1.36 20.47
CA ALA A 100 17.44 2.23 19.62
C ALA A 100 18.29 3.09 18.67
N LYS A 101 19.49 3.51 19.09
CA LYS A 101 20.47 4.19 18.24
C LYS A 101 20.94 3.31 17.09
N ALA A 102 21.31 2.06 17.36
CA ALA A 102 21.75 1.13 16.31
C ALA A 102 20.66 0.88 15.25
N LEU A 103 19.40 0.75 15.69
CA LEU A 103 18.24 0.59 14.78
C LEU A 103 17.97 1.86 13.95
N ARG A 104 18.08 3.04 14.56
CA ARG A 104 18.02 4.31 13.83
C ARG A 104 19.13 4.42 12.79
N ASP A 105 20.35 4.05 13.15
CA ASP A 105 21.50 4.13 12.27
C ASP A 105 21.40 3.08 11.13
N LEU A 106 20.80 1.92 11.39
CA LEU A 106 20.41 0.93 10.38
C LEU A 106 19.44 1.54 9.35
N ARG A 107 18.36 2.20 9.80
CA ARG A 107 17.42 2.90 8.90
C ARG A 107 18.11 3.94 8.03
N ARG A 108 18.99 4.75 8.65
CA ARG A 108 19.74 5.80 7.95
C ARG A 108 20.68 5.22 6.89
N ARG A 109 21.31 4.09 7.19
CA ARG A 109 22.20 3.37 6.26
C ARG A 109 21.45 2.77 5.07
N LEU A 110 20.24 2.26 5.28
CA LEU A 110 19.40 1.72 4.20
C LEU A 110 18.90 2.81 3.26
N GLY A 111 18.44 3.93 3.80
CA GLY A 111 17.83 5.00 3.00
C GLY A 111 16.49 4.58 2.39
N SER A 112 16.00 5.37 1.43
CA SER A 112 14.70 5.14 0.78
C SER A 112 14.77 4.29 -0.49
N ALA A 113 15.95 4.16 -1.11
CA ALA A 113 16.10 3.48 -2.41
C ALA A 113 15.60 2.01 -2.37
N PRO A 114 15.96 1.17 -1.38
CA PRO A 114 15.45 -0.20 -1.31
C PRO A 114 13.95 -0.28 -1.13
N VAL A 115 13.36 0.63 -0.34
CA VAL A 115 11.91 0.63 -0.09
C VAL A 115 11.16 1.04 -1.35
N ARG A 116 11.70 2.01 -2.11
CA ARG A 116 11.15 2.42 -3.40
C ARG A 116 11.19 1.27 -4.41
N ALA A 117 12.36 0.65 -4.60
CA ALA A 117 12.51 -0.47 -5.54
C ALA A 117 11.62 -1.65 -5.13
N LEU A 118 11.53 -1.97 -3.84
CA LEU A 118 10.62 -3.00 -3.33
C LEU A 118 9.15 -2.66 -3.66
N PHE A 119 8.73 -1.41 -3.45
CA PHE A 119 7.39 -0.97 -3.83
C PHE A 119 7.15 -1.10 -5.34
N GLU A 120 8.10 -0.69 -6.17
CA GLU A 120 7.98 -0.76 -7.64
C GLU A 120 7.85 -2.21 -8.15
N VAL A 121 8.49 -3.19 -7.50
CA VAL A 121 8.31 -4.62 -7.83
C VAL A 121 6.94 -5.13 -7.37
N LEU A 122 6.50 -4.73 -6.18
CA LEU A 122 5.24 -5.23 -5.58
C LEU A 122 3.98 -4.52 -6.13
N ALA A 123 4.14 -3.31 -6.67
CA ALA A 123 3.04 -2.53 -7.19
C ALA A 123 2.47 -3.16 -8.47
N GLY A 124 1.15 -3.25 -8.53
CA GLY A 124 0.45 -3.86 -9.65
C GLY A 124 -0.91 -4.42 -9.27
N PRO A 125 -1.69 -4.86 -10.28
CA PRO A 125 -2.97 -5.50 -10.04
C PRO A 125 -2.78 -6.87 -9.36
N LEU A 126 -3.53 -7.13 -8.29
CA LEU A 126 -3.50 -8.43 -7.60
C LEU A 126 -4.68 -9.33 -7.95
N ALA A 127 -5.77 -8.74 -8.44
CA ALA A 127 -6.95 -9.53 -8.76
C ALA A 127 -6.77 -10.45 -9.96
N GLN A 128 -7.11 -11.71 -9.72
CA GLN A 128 -7.21 -12.77 -10.72
C GLN A 128 -8.53 -12.68 -11.51
N PRO A 129 -8.61 -13.31 -12.69
CA PRO A 129 -9.87 -13.49 -13.39
C PRO A 129 -10.94 -14.09 -12.45
N GLY A 130 -12.09 -13.42 -12.33
CA GLY A 130 -13.18 -13.86 -11.45
C GLY A 130 -13.11 -13.36 -10.00
N THR A 131 -12.11 -12.56 -9.62
CA THR A 131 -12.08 -11.92 -8.30
C THR A 131 -13.32 -11.02 -8.13
N PRO A 132 -14.21 -11.28 -7.14
CA PRO A 132 -15.43 -10.50 -6.96
C PRO A 132 -15.15 -9.02 -6.66
N GLY A 133 -15.95 -8.12 -7.22
CA GLY A 133 -15.88 -6.68 -6.93
C GLY A 133 -14.74 -5.91 -7.62
N VAL A 134 -13.95 -6.57 -8.47
CA VAL A 134 -12.82 -5.95 -9.20
C VAL A 134 -13.22 -5.48 -10.59
N TRP A 135 -14.24 -6.10 -11.19
CA TRP A 135 -14.57 -5.90 -12.60
C TRP A 135 -15.95 -5.26 -12.75
N PHE A 136 -16.05 -4.31 -13.68
CA PHE A 136 -17.31 -3.80 -14.21
C PHE A 136 -17.39 -4.16 -15.70
N GLY A 137 -18.16 -5.21 -16.02
CA GLY A 137 -18.13 -5.80 -17.35
C GLY A 137 -16.71 -6.29 -17.70
N PRO A 138 -16.12 -5.89 -18.84
CA PRO A 138 -14.76 -6.27 -19.21
C PRO A 138 -13.68 -5.40 -18.55
N TYR A 139 -14.05 -4.36 -17.79
CA TYR A 139 -13.09 -3.37 -17.29
C TYR A 139 -12.71 -3.59 -15.83
N ARG A 140 -11.41 -3.54 -15.55
CA ARG A 140 -10.87 -3.57 -14.18
C ARG A 140 -11.10 -2.21 -13.51
N THR A 141 -11.72 -2.19 -12.34
CA THR A 141 -11.99 -0.95 -11.62
C THR A 141 -10.76 -0.48 -10.85
N VAL A 142 -10.37 0.77 -11.10
CA VAL A 142 -9.27 1.44 -10.41
C VAL A 142 -9.73 2.82 -9.95
N SER A 143 -9.08 3.39 -8.94
CA SER A 143 -9.38 4.74 -8.47
C SER A 143 -8.12 5.48 -8.07
N PHE A 144 -8.15 6.80 -8.24
CA PHE A 144 -7.16 7.68 -7.61
C PHE A 144 -7.57 7.96 -6.16
N ASP A 145 -6.66 7.73 -5.23
CA ASP A 145 -6.87 7.98 -3.80
C ASP A 145 -5.78 8.94 -3.29
N GLY A 146 -6.21 10.16 -2.99
CA GLY A 146 -5.38 11.28 -2.56
C GLY A 146 -5.47 11.51 -1.04
N CYS A 147 -4.34 11.82 -0.42
CA CYS A 147 -4.26 12.13 1.00
C CYS A 147 -3.26 13.25 1.26
N SER A 148 -3.76 14.44 1.59
CA SER A 148 -2.96 15.65 1.88
C SER A 148 -2.65 15.88 3.36
N SER A 149 -3.09 14.97 4.25
CA SER A 149 -3.02 15.14 5.71
C SER A 149 -1.86 14.38 6.38
N GLN A 150 -0.95 13.80 5.58
CA GLN A 150 0.15 13.00 6.09
C GLN A 150 1.23 13.88 6.73
N ARG A 151 1.33 13.84 8.06
CA ARG A 151 2.28 14.66 8.82
C ARG A 151 3.66 14.04 8.76
N VAL A 152 4.68 14.87 8.55
CA VAL A 152 6.09 14.46 8.63
C VAL A 152 6.79 15.07 9.84
N PRO A 153 7.89 14.45 10.32
CA PRO A 153 8.69 15.03 11.38
C PRO A 153 9.14 16.45 11.05
N ASP A 154 9.00 17.35 12.02
CA ASP A 154 9.39 18.74 11.85
C ASP A 154 10.92 18.88 11.88
N SER A 155 11.51 18.97 10.69
CA SER A 155 12.94 19.15 10.51
C SER A 155 13.18 20.18 9.42
N GLU A 156 14.30 20.88 9.49
CA GLU A 156 14.68 21.89 8.49
C GLU A 156 14.66 21.33 7.07
N ARG A 157 15.17 20.10 6.88
CA ARG A 157 15.12 19.39 5.59
C ARG A 157 13.70 19.16 5.09
N ASN A 158 12.76 18.80 5.96
CA ASN A 158 11.39 18.55 5.56
C ASN A 158 10.65 19.86 5.26
N ARG A 159 10.90 20.91 6.06
CA ARG A 159 10.35 22.25 5.81
C ARG A 159 10.85 22.85 4.50
N SER A 160 12.13 22.70 4.19
CA SER A 160 12.70 23.26 2.96
C SER A 160 12.14 22.60 1.70
N TRP A 161 11.78 21.31 1.77
CA TRP A 161 11.19 20.59 0.65
C TRP A 161 9.67 20.74 0.54
N LEU A 162 8.94 20.58 1.66
CA LEU A 162 7.47 20.57 1.66
C LEU A 162 6.85 21.97 1.78
N GLY A 163 7.66 22.98 2.11
CA GLY A 163 7.21 24.34 2.29
C GLY A 163 6.55 24.59 3.64
N ARG A 164 5.66 25.59 3.68
CA ARG A 164 5.03 26.05 4.93
C ARG A 164 4.01 25.03 5.41
N THR A 165 3.99 24.82 6.73
CA THR A 165 3.02 23.97 7.40
C THR A 165 1.61 24.56 7.26
N ALA A 166 0.74 23.94 6.46
CA ALA A 166 -0.67 24.33 6.39
C ALA A 166 -1.39 23.88 7.66
N HIS A 167 -2.13 24.77 8.32
CA HIS A 167 -3.04 24.62 9.51
C HIS A 167 -2.58 23.79 10.73
N HIS A 168 -1.67 22.86 10.57
CA HIS A 168 -1.12 21.91 11.52
C HIS A 168 0.31 22.37 11.84
N GLY A 169 0.75 22.29 13.09
CA GLY A 169 2.11 22.72 13.49
C GLY A 169 3.28 21.90 12.91
N TYR A 170 3.00 20.99 11.96
CA TYR A 170 3.97 20.09 11.33
C TYR A 170 3.85 20.18 9.81
N PRO A 171 4.94 19.97 9.05
CA PRO A 171 4.85 19.89 7.60
C PRO A 171 4.00 18.70 7.20
N THR A 172 3.22 18.87 6.14
CA THR A 172 2.39 17.80 5.57
C THR A 172 2.89 17.44 4.17
N LEU A 173 2.79 16.16 3.83
CA LEU A 173 2.98 15.66 2.47
C LEU A 173 1.62 15.33 1.87
N GLU A 174 1.55 15.48 0.56
CA GLU A 174 0.47 14.95 -0.25
C GLU A 174 0.90 13.62 -0.84
N LEU A 175 0.05 12.60 -0.69
CA LEU A 175 0.20 11.28 -1.29
C LEU A 175 -0.94 11.09 -2.27
N MET A 176 -0.61 10.68 -3.49
CA MET A 176 -1.58 10.23 -4.48
C MET A 176 -1.25 8.79 -4.86
N THR A 177 -2.26 7.95 -4.90
CA THR A 177 -2.13 6.56 -5.27
C THR A 177 -3.11 6.19 -6.37
N LEU A 178 -2.70 5.28 -7.25
CA LEU A 178 -3.61 4.57 -8.14
C LEU A 178 -3.85 3.19 -7.54
N VAL A 179 -5.10 2.88 -7.19
CA VAL A 179 -5.47 1.64 -6.51
C VAL A 179 -6.47 0.83 -7.31
N GLU A 180 -6.34 -0.49 -7.27
CA GLU A 180 -7.39 -1.40 -7.69
C GLU A 180 -8.52 -1.37 -6.65
N THR A 181 -9.73 -1.00 -7.05
CA THR A 181 -10.81 -0.72 -6.07
C THR A 181 -11.27 -1.97 -5.31
N GLY A 182 -11.25 -3.14 -5.96
CA GLY A 182 -11.69 -4.40 -5.36
C GLY A 182 -10.71 -5.01 -4.34
N THR A 183 -9.41 -5.07 -4.66
CA THR A 183 -8.38 -5.67 -3.78
C THR A 183 -7.65 -4.64 -2.91
N ARG A 184 -7.80 -3.35 -3.23
CA ARG A 184 -6.98 -2.25 -2.70
C ARG A 184 -5.49 -2.37 -3.01
N ALA A 185 -5.12 -3.16 -4.02
CA ALA A 185 -3.74 -3.22 -4.50
C ALA A 185 -3.30 -1.87 -5.04
N LEU A 186 -2.08 -1.44 -4.70
CA LEU A 186 -1.49 -0.23 -5.21
C LEU A 186 -0.83 -0.52 -6.56
N LEU A 187 -1.28 0.16 -7.62
CA LEU A 187 -0.64 0.12 -8.93
C LEU A 187 0.52 1.12 -9.00
N GLY A 188 0.43 2.20 -8.24
CA GLY A 188 1.48 3.22 -8.17
C GLY A 188 1.19 4.26 -7.10
N ALA A 189 2.22 4.98 -6.69
CA ALA A 189 2.13 6.04 -5.71
C ALA A 189 3.14 7.15 -6.02
N VAL A 190 2.72 8.39 -5.83
CA VAL A 190 3.58 9.58 -5.88
C VAL A 190 3.26 10.45 -4.69
N PHE A 191 4.25 11.17 -4.17
CA PHE A 191 4.05 12.05 -3.04
C PHE A 191 5.00 13.26 -3.08
N GLY A 192 4.61 14.34 -2.42
CA GLY A 192 5.42 15.56 -2.34
C GLY A 192 4.71 16.70 -1.63
N PRO A 193 5.08 17.96 -1.93
CA PRO A 193 4.45 19.15 -1.35
C PRO A 193 2.96 19.24 -1.66
N THR A 194 2.15 19.67 -0.69
CA THR A 194 0.71 19.89 -0.83
C THR A 194 0.34 21.07 -1.74
N ALA A 195 1.30 21.93 -2.08
CA ALA A 195 1.09 23.06 -2.98
C ALA A 195 0.88 22.63 -4.46
N GLU A 196 1.28 21.41 -4.83
CA GLU A 196 1.10 20.91 -6.20
C GLU A 196 -0.34 20.46 -6.49
N GLY A 197 -1.05 19.98 -5.46
CA GLY A 197 -2.44 19.55 -5.52
C GLY A 197 -2.67 18.20 -6.20
N GLU A 198 -3.82 17.59 -5.88
CA GLU A 198 -4.09 16.18 -6.18
C GLU A 198 -4.09 15.90 -7.67
N THR A 199 -4.61 16.85 -8.47
CA THR A 199 -4.66 16.79 -9.92
C THR A 199 -3.30 16.73 -10.58
N SER A 200 -2.33 17.50 -10.07
CA SER A 200 -0.95 17.41 -10.55
C SER A 200 -0.38 16.02 -10.29
N TYR A 201 -0.59 15.46 -9.10
CA TYR A 201 -0.06 14.14 -8.78
C TYR A 201 -0.73 12.99 -9.53
N ALA A 202 -2.05 12.98 -9.71
CA ALA A 202 -2.67 11.89 -10.49
C ALA A 202 -2.23 11.90 -11.95
N SER A 203 -1.97 13.10 -12.52
CA SER A 203 -1.44 13.21 -13.88
C SER A 203 -0.13 12.43 -14.06
N ARG A 204 0.71 12.35 -13.01
CA ARG A 204 1.97 11.59 -13.00
C ARG A 204 1.77 10.09 -13.00
N LEU A 205 0.59 9.59 -12.64
CA LEU A 205 0.26 8.17 -12.58
C LEU A 205 -0.56 7.71 -13.80
N LEU A 206 -0.98 8.60 -14.70
CA LEU A 206 -1.80 8.26 -15.87
C LEU A 206 -1.13 7.23 -16.79
N HIS A 207 0.20 7.18 -16.83
CA HIS A 207 0.96 6.21 -17.63
C HIS A 207 0.77 4.75 -17.17
N LEU A 208 0.20 4.52 -15.98
CA LEU A 208 -0.13 3.19 -15.47
C LEU A 208 -1.52 2.71 -15.91
N LEU A 209 -2.34 3.60 -16.50
CA LEU A 209 -3.66 3.25 -16.98
C LEU A 209 -3.58 2.53 -18.32
N THR A 210 -4.36 1.46 -18.45
CA THR A 210 -4.51 0.68 -19.68
C THR A 210 -5.95 0.76 -20.21
N PRO A 211 -6.21 0.47 -21.50
CA PRO A 211 -7.55 0.56 -22.09
C PRO A 211 -8.61 -0.37 -21.46
N ASP A 212 -8.18 -1.41 -20.74
CA ASP A 212 -9.01 -2.35 -19.99
C ASP A 212 -9.31 -1.89 -18.56
N MET A 213 -8.91 -0.69 -18.16
CA MET A 213 -9.22 -0.11 -16.85
C MET A 213 -10.38 0.90 -16.91
N LEU A 214 -11.24 0.85 -15.90
CA LEU A 214 -12.28 1.83 -15.61
C LEU A 214 -11.88 2.62 -14.36
N VAL A 215 -11.59 3.91 -14.54
CA VAL A 215 -11.27 4.81 -13.43
C VAL A 215 -12.56 5.27 -12.75
N LEU A 216 -12.72 4.94 -11.47
CA LEU A 216 -13.78 5.42 -10.60
C LEU A 216 -13.31 6.72 -9.93
N TRP A 217 -14.08 7.78 -10.12
CA TRP A 217 -13.76 9.11 -9.59
C TRP A 217 -14.85 9.64 -8.65
N ASP A 218 -14.44 10.25 -7.53
CA ASP A 218 -15.28 11.16 -6.77
C ASP A 218 -15.40 12.55 -7.44
N LYS A 219 -16.48 13.28 -7.15
CA LYS A 219 -17.00 14.50 -7.80
C LYS A 219 -16.06 15.72 -7.96
N GLY A 220 -14.80 15.65 -7.56
CA GLY A 220 -13.86 16.79 -7.56
C GLY A 220 -13.11 17.04 -8.87
N TRP A 221 -13.25 16.17 -9.87
CA TRP A 221 -12.34 16.16 -11.03
C TRP A 221 -13.07 16.43 -12.34
N THR A 222 -12.77 17.56 -12.95
CA THR A 222 -13.27 17.94 -14.27
C THR A 222 -12.23 17.57 -15.33
N ALA A 223 -12.66 16.90 -16.40
CA ALA A 223 -11.82 16.63 -17.55
C ALA A 223 -11.34 17.97 -18.15
N THR A 224 -10.08 18.33 -17.91
CA THR A 224 -9.44 19.47 -18.58
C THR A 224 -8.64 18.94 -19.78
N PRO A 225 -8.80 19.54 -20.98
CA PRO A 225 -8.27 18.98 -22.24
C PRO A 225 -6.78 19.28 -22.45
N SER A 226 -5.97 19.45 -21.40
CA SER A 226 -4.58 19.90 -21.52
C SER A 226 -3.54 18.79 -21.75
N SER A 227 -3.95 17.51 -21.86
CA SER A 227 -3.03 16.42 -22.21
C SER A 227 -3.33 15.86 -23.62
N PRO A 228 -2.39 15.92 -24.58
CA PRO A 228 -2.60 15.38 -25.92
C PRO A 228 -2.75 13.84 -25.95
N GLN A 229 -2.47 13.15 -24.83
CA GLN A 229 -2.72 11.71 -24.67
C GLN A 229 -4.19 11.37 -24.33
N CYS A 230 -5.01 12.36 -23.97
CA CYS A 230 -6.44 12.17 -23.68
C CYS A 230 -7.31 12.71 -24.84
N THR A 231 -6.90 12.48 -26.09
CA THR A 231 -7.61 12.99 -27.30
C THR A 231 -8.41 11.93 -28.05
N ARG A 232 -8.51 10.71 -27.53
CA ARG A 232 -9.58 9.79 -27.93
C ARG A 232 -10.53 9.67 -26.74
N PRO A 233 -11.83 9.96 -26.89
CA PRO A 233 -12.79 9.59 -25.87
C PRO A 233 -12.71 8.07 -25.75
N ALA A 234 -12.07 7.57 -24.70
CA ALA A 234 -12.25 6.19 -24.31
C ALA A 234 -13.75 6.05 -24.00
N PRO A 235 -14.47 5.08 -24.57
CA PRO A 235 -15.92 4.91 -24.38
C PRO A 235 -16.32 4.58 -22.92
N ASN A 236 -15.39 4.64 -21.98
CA ASN A 236 -15.48 4.07 -20.64
C ASN A 236 -15.34 5.14 -19.54
N PHE A 237 -15.54 6.42 -19.86
CA PHE A 237 -15.60 7.46 -18.85
C PHE A 237 -17.02 7.48 -18.25
N TRP A 238 -17.16 7.02 -17.01
CA TRP A 238 -18.43 7.10 -16.27
C TRP A 238 -18.39 8.29 -15.33
N ASP A 239 -18.86 9.44 -15.81
CA ASP A 239 -19.29 10.54 -14.94
C ASP A 239 -20.69 10.14 -14.42
N GLY A 240 -20.88 10.04 -13.11
CA GLY A 240 -22.15 9.65 -12.45
C GLY A 240 -23.33 10.62 -12.69
N SER A 241 -23.26 11.41 -13.75
CA SER A 241 -24.26 12.34 -14.26
C SER A 241 -25.10 11.67 -15.35
N ALA A 242 -25.90 10.66 -14.99
CA ALA A 242 -27.00 10.24 -15.87
C ALA A 242 -28.09 11.34 -15.84
N PRO A 243 -28.49 11.93 -16.98
CA PRO A 243 -29.63 12.82 -17.02
C PRO A 243 -30.90 12.01 -16.74
N THR A 244 -31.76 12.55 -15.88
CA THR A 244 -33.11 12.07 -15.59
C THR A 244 -33.94 12.03 -16.88
N ALA A 245 -33.82 10.97 -17.67
CA ALA A 245 -34.64 10.75 -18.84
C ALA A 245 -35.95 10.09 -18.42
N ALA A 246 -36.99 10.92 -18.36
CA ALA A 246 -38.42 10.64 -18.29
C ALA A 246 -38.85 9.16 -18.41
N LEU A 247 -39.51 8.66 -17.35
CA LEU A 247 -40.48 7.58 -17.47
C LEU A 247 -41.60 8.02 -18.45
N ARG A 248 -41.53 7.58 -19.70
CA ARG A 248 -42.73 7.39 -20.53
C ARG A 248 -43.11 5.92 -20.46
N SER A 249 -44.24 5.67 -19.80
CA SER A 249 -44.90 4.39 -19.72
C SER A 249 -45.40 3.94 -21.10
N SER A 250 -44.73 2.95 -21.69
CA SER A 250 -45.31 2.16 -22.77
C SER A 250 -46.26 1.11 -22.17
N ARG A 251 -47.51 1.49 -21.91
CA ARG A 251 -48.61 0.50 -21.85
C ARG A 251 -49.06 0.24 -23.27
N GLY A 252 -48.70 -0.93 -23.77
CA GLY A 252 -49.26 -1.47 -25.00
C GLY A 252 -50.64 -2.09 -24.78
N SER A 253 -51.29 -2.31 -25.92
CA SER A 253 -52.43 -3.20 -26.20
C SER A 253 -53.83 -2.52 -26.26
N PRO A 254 -54.77 -3.09 -27.04
CA PRO A 254 -54.99 -2.67 -28.44
C PRO A 254 -56.49 -2.55 -28.80
N THR A 255 -56.89 -1.73 -29.78
CA THR A 255 -58.14 -2.00 -30.52
C THR A 255 -58.25 -1.23 -31.84
N ALA A 256 -58.34 -2.00 -32.92
CA ALA A 256 -59.07 -1.82 -34.17
C ALA A 256 -59.66 -0.44 -34.55
N ARG A 257 -59.32 0.03 -35.76
CA ARG A 257 -60.29 0.25 -36.86
C ARG A 257 -59.64 0.66 -38.19
N THR A 258 -59.80 -0.25 -39.17
CA THR A 258 -60.16 -0.06 -40.59
C THR A 258 -59.62 1.10 -41.42
N CYS A 259 -58.93 0.71 -42.49
CA CYS A 259 -58.65 1.45 -43.72
C CYS A 259 -59.89 2.09 -44.36
N ARG A 260 -59.67 3.25 -44.97
CA ARG A 260 -60.07 3.53 -46.35
C ARG A 260 -58.93 4.25 -47.05
#